data_AF-A0A2A7WQ38-F1
#
_entry.id   AF-A0A2A7WQ38-F1
#
_cell.length_a   1.000
_cell.length_b   1.000
_cell.length_c   1.000
_cell.angle_alpha   90.00
_cell.angle_beta   90.00
_cell.angle_gamma   90.00
#
_symmetry.space_group_name_H-M   'P 1'
#
loop_
_entity.id
_entity.type
_entity.pdbx_description
1 polymer ?
#
loop_
_entity_poly.entity_id
_entity_poly.type
_entity_poly.pdbx_seq_one_letter_code
_entity_poly.pdbx_strand_id
1 'polypeptide(L)' 'MGQNKHAIHLHNMHRNHNQRVAEFHKQHAIQIANGENGNGLLARWERFVFFKARDLFKLIKNVIK' A
#
# COMPACT_ATOMS: atom_id res chain seq x y z
N MET A 1 15.40 4.58 36.52
CA MET A 1 15.68 5.16 35.20
C MET A 1 14.36 5.38 34.49
N GLY A 2 13.90 6.63 34.34
CA GLY A 2 12.62 6.94 33.69
C GLY A 2 12.75 6.89 32.18
N GLN A 3 11.73 6.37 31.50
CA GLN A 3 11.71 6.35 30.03
C GLN A 3 11.70 7.79 29.49
N ASN A 4 12.51 8.05 28.46
CA ASN A 4 12.56 9.35 27.80
C ASN A 4 11.22 9.61 27.09
N LYS A 5 10.40 10.50 27.65
CA LYS A 5 9.05 10.82 27.15
C LYS A 5 9.05 11.28 25.69
N HIS A 6 10.11 11.96 25.23
CA HIS A 6 10.24 12.41 23.84
C HIS A 6 10.49 11.23 22.89
N ALA A 7 11.33 10.28 23.29
CA ALA A 7 11.59 9.08 22.50
C ALA A 7 10.32 8.21 22.33
N ILE A 8 9.53 8.06 23.40
CA ILE A 8 8.25 7.35 23.35
C ILE A 8 7.25 8.07 22.45
N HIS A 9 7.16 9.40 22.58
CA HIS A 9 6.26 10.21 21.75
C HIS A 9 6.60 10.09 20.26
N LEU A 10 7.88 10.21 19.89
CA LEU A 10 8.34 10.06 18.52
C LEU A 10 8.07 8.65 17.97
N HIS A 11 8.37 7.62 18.75
CA HIS A 11 8.09 6.23 18.38
C HIS A 11 6.60 6.01 18.10
N ASN A 12 5.72 6.53 18.96
CA ASN A 12 4.28 6.41 18.77
C ASN A 12 3.79 7.17 17.55
N MET A 13 4.32 8.37 17.29
CA MET A 13 4.00 9.14 16.09
C MET A 13 4.38 8.38 14.81
N HIS A 14 5.60 7.82 14.75
CA HIS A 14 6.05 7.01 13.61
C HIS A 14 5.21 5.76 13.42
N ARG A 15 4.89 5.05 14.51
CA ARG A 15 4.04 3.86 14.47
C ARG A 15 2.66 4.20 13.90
N ASN A 16 2.04 5.26 14.39
CA ASN A 16 0.72 5.70 13.94
C ASN A 16 0.76 6.18 12.48
N HIS A 17 1.81 6.89 12.07
CA HIS A 17 2.02 7.28 10.67
C HIS A 17 2.11 6.05 9.76
N ASN A 18 2.96 5.07 10.11
CA ASN A 18 3.14 3.86 9.33
C ASN A 18 1.84 3.05 9.23
N GLN A 19 1.06 2.98 10.31
CA GLN A 19 -0.25 2.34 10.29
C GLN A 19 -1.20 3.04 9.30
N ARG A 20 -1.30 4.37 9.36
CA ARG A 20 -2.14 5.15 8.44
C ARG A 20 -1.71 5.00 6.98
N VAL A 21 -0.40 5.00 6.71
CA VAL A 21 0.14 4.77 5.36
C VAL A 21 -0.19 3.36 4.86
N ALA A 22 -0.07 2.34 5.71
CA ALA A 22 -0.42 0.98 5.34
C ALA A 22 -1.93 0.83 5.05
N GLU A 23 -2.79 1.45 5.85
CA GLU A 23 -4.24 1.48 5.61
C GLU A 23 -4.58 2.22 4.31
N PHE A 24 -3.96 3.37 4.06
CA PHE A 24 -4.10 4.12 2.82
C PHE A 24 -3.72 3.28 1.59
N HIS A 25 -2.56 2.61 1.60
CA HIS A 25 -2.15 1.76 0.49
C HIS A 25 -3.11 0.58 0.25
N LYS A 26 -3.63 -0.04 1.31
CA LYS A 26 -4.63 -1.12 1.18
C LYS A 26 -5.89 -0.62 0.49
N GLN A 27 -6.43 0.51 0.95
CA GLN A 27 -7.62 1.12 0.37
C GLN A 27 -7.39 1.55 -1.08
N HIS A 28 -6.24 2.15 -1.37
CA HIS A 28 -5.89 2.60 -2.71
C HIS A 28 -5.73 1.44 -3.70
N ALA A 29 -5.12 0.32 -3.29
CA ALA A 29 -5.03 -0.88 -4.12
C ALA A 29 -6.43 -1.43 -4.48
N ILE A 30 -7.39 -1.38 -3.55
CA ILE A 30 -8.78 -1.75 -3.82
C ILE A 30 -9.42 -0.81 -4.85
N GLN A 31 -9.23 0.51 -4.70
CA GLN A 31 -9.73 1.50 -5.67
C GLN A 31 -9.15 1.26 -7.06
N ILE A 32 -7.85 1.00 -7.19
CA ILE A 32 -7.22 0.67 -8.49
C ILE A 32 -7.87 -0.59 -9.08
N ALA A 33 -8.03 -1.65 -8.28
CA ALA A 33 -8.65 -2.90 -8.72
C ALA A 33 -10.10 -2.73 -9.19
N ASN A 34 -10.85 -1.83 -8.55
CA ASN A 34 -12.24 -1.52 -8.89
C ASN A 34 -12.40 -0.48 -10.01
N GLY A 35 -11.32 0.19 -10.42
CA GLY A 35 -11.40 1.29 -11.39
C GLY A 35 -11.77 2.66 -10.80
N GLU A 36 -11.77 2.78 -9.47
CA GLU A 36 -12.21 3.95 -8.71
C GLU A 36 -11.08 4.96 -8.46
N ASN A 37 -9.84 4.70 -8.91
CA ASN A 37 -8.69 5.62 -8.78
C ASN A 37 -8.71 6.80 -9.79
N GLY A 38 -9.84 7.03 -10.48
CA GLY A 38 -10.04 8.13 -11.43
C GLY A 38 -9.84 7.75 -12.91
N ASN A 39 -10.05 8.72 -13.80
CA ASN A 39 -10.12 8.48 -15.26
C ASN A 39 -8.99 9.12 -16.09
N GLY A 40 -8.08 9.87 -15.44
CA GLY A 40 -6.94 10.48 -16.12
C GLY A 40 -5.92 9.47 -16.65
N LEU A 41 -4.98 9.95 -17.48
CA LEU A 41 -3.93 9.10 -18.07
C LEU A 41 -3.09 8.39 -17.01
N LEU A 42 -2.73 9.07 -15.92
CA LEU A 42 -2.00 8.49 -14.80
C LEU A 42 -2.79 7.37 -14.12
N ALA A 43 -4.08 7.59 -13.84
CA ALA A 43 -4.95 6.57 -13.24
C ALA A 43 -5.07 5.32 -14.13
N ARG A 44 -5.13 5.49 -15.45
CA ARG A 44 -5.10 4.38 -16.41
C ARG A 44 -3.76 3.64 -16.41
N TRP A 45 -2.65 4.36 -16.32
CA TRP A 45 -1.31 3.79 -16.23
C TRP A 45 -1.11 3.01 -14.92
N GLU A 46 -1.55 3.55 -13.79
CA GLU A 46 -1.55 2.86 -12.49
C GLU A 46 -2.30 1.53 -12.56
N ARG A 47 -3.52 1.51 -13.12
CA ARG A 47 -4.28 0.27 -13.33
C ARG A 47 -3.53 -0.73 -14.20
N PHE A 48 -2.95 -0.27 -15.31
CA PHE A 48 -2.19 -1.12 -16.21
C PHE A 48 -1.01 -1.81 -15.49
N VAL A 49 -0.21 -1.05 -14.75
CA VAL A 49 0.92 -1.59 -13.98
C VAL A 49 0.43 -2.55 -12.90
N PHE A 50 -0.60 -2.17 -12.13
CA PHE A 50 -1.17 -3.00 -11.07
C PHE A 50 -1.63 -4.37 -11.57
N PHE A 51 -2.42 -4.41 -12.66
CA PHE A 51 -2.90 -5.68 -13.20
C PHE A 51 -1.78 -6.55 -13.75
N LYS A 52 -0.79 -5.96 -14.46
CA LYS A 52 0.38 -6.71 -14.93
C LYS A 52 1.18 -7.33 -13.78
N ALA A 53 1.46 -6.55 -12.73
CA ALA A 53 2.20 -7.03 -11.57
C ALA A 53 1.43 -8.16 -10.86
N ARG A 54 0.11 -8.00 -10.69
CA ARG A 54 -0.75 -9.02 -10.07
C ARG A 54 -0.73 -10.33 -10.86
N ASP A 55 -0.83 -10.27 -12.18
CA ASP A 55 -0.88 -11.45 -13.03
C ASP A 55 0.49 -12.16 -13.08
N LEU A 56 1.60 -11.40 -13.08
CA LEU A 56 2.94 -11.95 -12.92
C LEU A 56 3.10 -12.67 -11.57
N PHE A 57 2.63 -12.07 -10.47
CA PHE A 57 2.70 -12.70 -9.16
C PHE A 57 1.89 -14.00 -9.10
N LYS A 58 0.69 -14.03 -9.71
CA LYS A 58 -0.13 -15.25 -9.82
C LYS A 58 0.59 -16.34 -10.62
N LEU A 59 1.23 -15.98 -11.74
CA LEU A 59 2.02 -16.91 -12.54
C LEU A 59 3.14 -17.54 -11.71
N ILE A 60 3.96 -16.70 -11.05
CA ILE A 60 5.06 -17.17 -10.20
C ILE A 60 4.54 -18.09 -9.09
N LYS A 61 3.45 -17.70 -8.41
CA LYS A 61 2.83 -18.51 -7.35
C LYS A 61 2.36 -19.87 -7.86
N ASN A 62 1.83 -19.94 -9.08
CA ASN A 62 1.38 -21.20 -9.68
C ASN A 62 2.52 -22.08 -10.18
N VAL A 63 3.68 -21.50 -10.52
CA VAL A 63 4.88 -22.25 -10.95
C VAL A 63 5.65 -22.86 -9.77
N ILE A 64 5.63 -22.20 -8.61
CA ILE A 64 6.32 -22.68 -7.39
C ILE A 64 5.45 -23.72 -6.63
N LYS A 65 4.15 -23.80 -6.92
CA LYS A 65 3.23 -24.75 -6.27
C LYS A 65 3.29 -26.13 -6.92
#